data_AF-A0A6M4FRI1-F1
#
_entry.id   AF-A0A6M4FRI1-F1
#
_cell.length_a   1.000
_cell.length_b   1.000
_cell.length_c   1.000
_cell.angle_alpha   90.00
_cell.angle_beta   90.00
_cell.angle_gamma   90.00
#
_symmetry.space_group_name_H-M   'P 1'
#
loop_
_entity.id
_entity.type
_entity.pdbx_description
1 polymer ?
#
loop_
_entity_poly.entity_id
_entity_poly.type
_entity_poly.pdbx_seq_one_letter_code
_entity_poly.pdbx_strand_id
1 'polypeptide(L)' 'MGVKGFAGGLIALGVVLGLYGWRAWNPVAFVGLALAVVGAVVLATGRRGPGEGT' A
#
# COMPACT_ATOMS: atom_id res chain seq x y z
N MET A 1 -3.51 13.89 9.58
CA MET A 1 -3.89 12.56 10.11
C MET A 1 -2.63 11.91 10.68
N GLY A 2 -2.54 11.81 12.01
CA GLY A 2 -1.33 11.33 12.68
C GLY A 2 -0.93 9.93 12.24
N VAL A 3 0.36 9.63 12.32
CA VAL A 3 1.03 8.36 12.01
C VAL A 3 0.24 7.09 12.40
N LYS A 4 -0.56 7.13 13.47
CA LYS A 4 -1.45 6.05 13.90
C LYS A 4 -2.53 5.68 12.87
N GLY A 5 -3.12 6.65 12.18
CA GLY A 5 -4.12 6.38 11.13
C GLY A 5 -3.51 5.76 9.88
N PHE A 6 -2.28 6.18 9.53
CA PHE A 6 -1.52 5.59 8.44
C PHE A 6 -1.11 4.14 8.75
N ALA A 7 -0.61 3.90 9.96
CA ALA A 7 -0.28 2.55 10.43
C ALA A 7 -1.50 1.61 10.42
N GLY A 8 -2.65 2.09 10.91
CA GLY A 8 -3.91 1.33 10.84
C GLY A 8 -4.33 0.98 9.41
N GLY A 9 -4.21 1.92 8.47
CA GLY A 9 -4.47 1.69 7.06
C GLY A 9 -3.53 0.65 6.44
N LEU A 10 -2.23 0.71 6.77
CA LEU A 10 -1.24 -0.25 6.27
C LEU A 10 -1.51 -1.68 6.78
N ILE A 11 -1.90 -1.82 8.05
CA ILE A 11 -2.23 -3.12 8.65
C ILE A 11 -3.48 -3.69 7.98
N ALA A 12 -4.55 -2.90 7.84
CA ALA A 12 -5.77 -3.34 7.17
C ALA A 12 -5.49 -3.76 5.71
N LEU A 13 -4.65 -2.99 5.02
CA LEU A 13 -4.26 -3.29 3.64
C LEU A 13 -3.45 -4.61 3.55
N GLY A 14 -2.50 -4.83 4.46
CA GLY A 14 -1.74 -6.07 4.53
C GLY A 14 -2.61 -7.31 4.77
N VAL A 15 -3.62 -7.20 5.65
CA VAL A 15 -4.58 -8.29 5.91
C VAL A 15 -5.41 -8.61 4.67
N VAL A 16 -5.91 -7.59 3.97
CA VAL A 16 -6.67 -7.76 2.72
C VAL A 16 -5.80 -8.41 1.64
N LEU A 17 -4.53 -8.01 1.51
CA LEU A 17 -3.58 -8.64 0.59
C LEU A 17 -3.33 -10.11 0.91
N GLY A 18 -3.12 -10.43 2.19
CA GLY A 18 -2.89 -11.80 2.62
C GLY A 18 -4.09 -12.70 2.33
N LEU A 19 -5.30 -12.22 2.64
CA LEU A 19 -6.54 -12.93 2.33
C LEU A 19 -6.77 -13.09 0.83
N TYR A 20 -6.46 -12.07 0.04
CA TYR A 20 -6.58 -12.13 -1.43
C TYR A 20 -5.56 -13.10 -2.04
N GLY A 21 -4.31 -13.07 -1.58
CA GLY A 21 -3.27 -14.02 -2.01
C GLY A 21 -3.62 -15.46 -1.66
N TRP A 22 -4.14 -15.69 -0.45
CA TRP A 22 -4.62 -16.99 0.00
C TRP A 22 -5.81 -17.48 -0.82
N ARG A 23 -6.73 -16.59 -1.21
CA ARG A 23 -7.89 -16.94 -2.04
C ARG A 23 -7.53 -17.18 -3.50
N ALA A 24 -6.56 -16.44 -4.04
CA ALA A 24 -6.26 -16.45 -5.46
C ALA A 24 -5.57 -17.74 -5.92
N TRP A 25 -4.77 -18.41 -5.07
CA TRP A 25 -3.92 -19.57 -5.46
C TRP A 25 -3.10 -19.34 -6.75
N ASN A 26 -2.95 -18.07 -7.15
CA ASN A 26 -2.43 -17.67 -8.44
C ASN A 26 -1.39 -16.56 -8.20
N PRO A 27 -0.09 -16.87 -8.36
CA PRO A 27 1.00 -16.00 -7.92
C PRO A 27 1.00 -14.65 -8.65
N VAL A 28 0.53 -14.60 -9.89
CA VAL A 28 0.50 -13.38 -10.71
C VAL A 28 -0.48 -12.35 -10.14
N ALA A 29 -1.66 -12.79 -9.69
CA ALA A 29 -2.68 -11.92 -9.12
C ALA A 29 -2.23 -11.31 -7.78
N PHE A 30 -1.48 -12.07 -6.97
CA PHE A 30 -0.89 -11.59 -5.73
C PHE A 30 0.19 -10.54 -5.98
N VAL A 31 1.11 -10.80 -6.92
CA VAL A 31 2.20 -9.89 -7.26
C VAL A 31 1.66 -8.56 -7.81
N GLY A 32 0.68 -8.61 -8.72
CA GLY A 32 0.06 -7.39 -9.26
C GLY A 32 -0.60 -6.52 -8.18
N LEU A 33 -1.26 -7.15 -7.20
CA LEU A 33 -1.93 -6.45 -6.12
C LEU A 33 -0.92 -5.90 -5.09
N ALA A 34 0.16 -6.62 -4.82
CA ALA A 34 1.28 -6.13 -4.00
C ALA A 34 1.96 -4.89 -4.63
N LEU A 35 2.23 -4.93 -5.94
CA LEU A 35 2.79 -3.78 -6.68
C LEU A 35 1.84 -2.57 -6.68
N ALA A 36 0.54 -2.79 -6.83
CA ALA A 36 -0.45 -1.72 -6.75
C ALA A 36 -0.44 -1.04 -5.36
N VAL A 37 -0.32 -1.83 -4.29
CA VAL A 37 -0.20 -1.30 -2.92
C VAL A 37 1.07 -0.51 -2.71
N VAL A 38 2.22 -1.06 -3.12
CA VAL A 38 3.50 -0.35 -3.03
C VAL A 38 3.45 0.97 -3.81
N GLY A 39 2.89 0.96 -5.02
CA GLY A 39 2.69 2.17 -5.83
C GLY A 39 1.80 3.21 -5.13
N ALA A 40 0.71 2.78 -4.49
CA ALA A 40 -0.16 3.68 -3.74
C ALA A 40 0.54 4.28 -2.50
N VAL A 41 1.32 3.49 -1.77
CA VAL A 41 2.11 3.96 -0.63
C VAL A 41 3.18 4.94 -1.08
N VAL A 42 3.89 4.64 -2.16
CA VAL A 42 4.90 5.54 -2.74
C VAL A 42 4.25 6.82 -3.21
N LEU A 43 3.11 6.80 -3.89
CA LEU A 43 2.41 8.00 -4.33
C LEU A 43 1.91 8.84 -3.15
N ALA A 44 1.37 8.20 -2.10
CA ALA A 44 0.90 8.87 -0.90
C ALA A 44 2.05 9.49 -0.08
N THR A 45 3.23 8.84 -0.09
CA THR A 45 4.42 9.29 0.64
C THR A 45 5.22 10.31 -0.17
N GLY A 46 5.29 10.15 -1.50
CA GLY A 46 5.90 11.09 -2.43
C GLY A 46 5.18 12.43 -2.49
N ARG A 47 3.85 12.45 -2.27
CA ARG A 47 3.08 13.68 -2.04
C ARG A 47 3.38 14.37 -0.69
N ARG A 48 4.14 13.73 0.20
CA ARG A 48 4.58 14.29 1.50
C ARG A 48 6.09 14.61 1.53
N GLY A 49 6.82 14.35 0.45
CA GLY A 49 8.16 14.89 0.19
C GLY A 49 8.06 16.12 -0.72
N PRO A 50 8.92 17.13 -0.52
CA PRO A 50 8.55 18.53 -0.43
C PRO A 50 8.32 19.23 -1.78
N GLY A 51 7.33 20.11 -1.83
CA GLY A 51 7.38 21.24 -2.75
C GLY A 51 8.03 22.41 -2.02
N GLU A 52 9.23 22.80 -2.44
CA GLU A 52 9.81 24.16 -2.35
C GLU A 52 11.04 24.08 -3.29
N GLY A 53 11.11 24.69 -4.47
CA GLY A 53 10.68 26.03 -4.81
C GLY A 53 11.87 27.00 -4.67
N THR A 54 12.91 26.86 -5.51
CA THR A 54 13.80 27.91 -6.08
C THR A 54 14.90 27.24 -6.91
#